data_AF-A0A1H7RC51-F1
#
_entry.id   AF-A0A1H7RC51-F1
#
_cell.length_a   1.000
_cell.length_b   1.000
_cell.length_c   1.000
_cell.angle_alpha   90.00
_cell.angle_beta   90.00
_cell.angle_gamma   90.00
#
_symmetry.space_group_name_H-M   'P 1'
#
loop_
_entity.id
_entity.type
_entity.pdbx_description
1 polymer ?
#
loop_
_entity_poly.entity_id
_entity_poly.type
_entity_poly.pdbx_seq_one_letter_code
_entity_poly.pdbx_strand_id
1 'polypeptide(L)'
;MSRIGWRAAIVSTLHSHARTRAYGAELLGREGVVVAVLRNGTAALVKLDGDLYELPGGVQRWLLQWDDLDLKEPIEIAPPPAYVTGVTKTGRSTQLHAVPPGITIALCSSPARPLPMCGWSVAFSTNASRACSTCVALINGS
;
A
#
# COMPACT_ATOMS: atom_id res chain seq x y z
N MET A 1 12.28 -15.50 -3.09
CA MET A 1 12.16 -14.25 -3.88
C MET A 1 10.84 -13.58 -3.55
N SER A 2 10.85 -12.25 -3.35
CA SER A 2 9.62 -11.50 -3.10
C SER A 2 8.78 -11.46 -4.39
N ARG A 3 7.52 -11.91 -4.33
CA ARG A 3 6.56 -11.83 -5.45
C ARG A 3 5.87 -10.46 -5.54
N ILE A 4 6.30 -9.49 -4.74
CA ILE A 4 5.82 -8.11 -4.81
C ILE A 4 6.26 -7.52 -6.16
N GLY A 5 5.35 -6.83 -6.86
CA GLY A 5 5.56 -6.29 -8.20
C GLY A 5 5.16 -7.23 -9.33
N TRP A 6 4.81 -8.47 -9.02
CA TRP A 6 4.35 -9.41 -10.04
C TRP A 6 2.96 -9.02 -10.52
N ARG A 7 2.78 -9.10 -11.84
CA ARG A 7 1.45 -9.04 -12.44
C ARG A 7 0.67 -10.28 -12.05
N ALA A 8 -0.59 -10.11 -11.71
CA ALA A 8 -1.45 -11.20 -11.31
C ALA A 8 -2.81 -11.07 -12.00
N ALA A 9 -3.27 -12.15 -12.62
CA ALA A 9 -4.65 -12.30 -13.08
C ALA A 9 -5.42 -13.18 -12.08
N ILE A 10 -6.65 -12.80 -11.77
CA ILE A 10 -7.52 -13.59 -10.87
C ILE A 10 -8.20 -14.68 -11.70
N VAL A 11 -7.78 -15.93 -11.51
CA VAL A 11 -8.30 -17.09 -12.27
C VAL A 11 -9.30 -17.92 -11.46
N SER A 12 -9.29 -17.77 -10.14
CA SER A 12 -10.22 -18.40 -9.21
C SER A 12 -10.46 -17.47 -8.01
N THR A 13 -11.46 -17.77 -7.19
CA THR A 13 -11.56 -17.20 -5.82
C THR A 13 -11.82 -18.28 -4.77
N LEU A 14 -11.88 -19.55 -5.17
CA LEU A 14 -12.36 -20.67 -4.34
C LEU A 14 -11.55 -20.84 -3.05
N HIS A 15 -10.24 -20.61 -3.12
CA HIS A 15 -9.34 -20.76 -1.98
C HIS A 15 -9.29 -19.50 -1.11
N SER A 16 -9.68 -18.35 -1.67
CA SER A 16 -9.73 -17.06 -0.99
C SER A 16 -10.80 -16.98 0.08
N HIS A 17 -10.66 -16.00 0.96
CA HIS A 17 -11.57 -15.79 2.08
C HIS A 17 -13.02 -15.62 1.61
N ALA A 18 -14.00 -16.05 2.41
CA ALA A 18 -15.42 -15.98 2.06
C ALA A 18 -15.87 -14.59 1.57
N ARG A 19 -15.31 -13.52 2.16
CA ARG A 19 -15.56 -12.14 1.74
C ARG A 19 -15.05 -11.85 0.32
N THR A 20 -13.89 -12.37 -0.07
CA THR A 20 -13.38 -12.25 -1.46
C THR A 20 -14.24 -13.07 -2.41
N ARG A 21 -14.63 -14.30 -2.01
CA ARG A 21 -15.52 -15.18 -2.80
C ARG A 21 -16.87 -14.58 -3.11
N ALA A 22 -17.42 -13.77 -2.21
CA ALA A 22 -18.68 -13.09 -2.42
C ALA A 22 -18.67 -12.17 -3.66
N TYR A 23 -17.49 -11.69 -4.07
CA TYR A 23 -17.29 -10.87 -5.28
C TYR A 23 -16.67 -11.68 -6.44
N GLY A 24 -16.69 -13.01 -6.36
CA GLY A 24 -15.99 -13.88 -7.31
C GLY A 24 -16.31 -13.57 -8.77
N ALA A 25 -17.60 -13.42 -9.10
CA ALA A 25 -18.03 -13.10 -10.47
C ALA A 25 -17.48 -11.76 -11.00
N GLU A 26 -17.29 -10.77 -10.13
CA GLU A 26 -16.77 -9.45 -10.51
C GLU A 26 -15.23 -9.39 -10.50
N LEU A 27 -14.58 -10.31 -9.79
CA LEU A 27 -13.13 -10.38 -9.65
C LEU A 27 -12.46 -11.27 -10.69
N LEU A 28 -13.12 -12.34 -11.13
CA LEU A 28 -12.56 -13.28 -12.10
C LEU A 28 -12.19 -12.56 -13.41
N GLY A 29 -11.00 -12.86 -13.93
CA GLY A 29 -10.44 -12.25 -15.14
C GLY A 29 -9.84 -10.85 -14.94
N ARG A 30 -10.01 -10.22 -13.76
CA ARG A 30 -9.34 -8.95 -13.48
C ARG A 30 -7.86 -9.15 -13.25
N GLU A 31 -7.11 -8.13 -13.65
CA GLU A 31 -5.67 -8.08 -13.44
C GLU A 31 -5.27 -7.00 -12.45
N GLY A 32 -4.07 -7.16 -11.91
CA GLY A 32 -3.47 -6.19 -11.02
C GLY A 32 -2.02 -6.53 -10.70
N VAL A 33 -1.52 -5.89 -9.66
CA VAL A 33 -0.15 -6.03 -9.20
C VAL A 33 -0.16 -6.53 -7.76
N VAL A 34 0.67 -7.54 -7.48
CA VAL A 34 0.94 -7.98 -6.10
C VAL A 34 1.67 -6.85 -5.38
N VAL A 35 1.00 -6.25 -4.40
CA VAL A 35 1.54 -5.10 -3.66
C VAL A 35 1.99 -5.48 -2.25
N ALA A 36 1.52 -6.60 -1.70
CA ALA A 36 2.04 -7.15 -0.45
C ALA A 36 1.86 -8.67 -0.39
N VAL A 37 2.64 -9.30 0.49
CA VAL A 37 2.47 -10.69 0.89
C VAL A 37 2.01 -10.70 2.34
N LEU A 38 0.87 -11.32 2.61
CA LEU A 38 0.20 -11.33 3.90
C LEU A 38 0.01 -12.76 4.41
N ARG A 39 -0.51 -12.89 5.64
CA ARG A 39 -0.80 -14.18 6.30
C ARG A 39 0.39 -15.14 6.27
N ASN A 40 1.56 -14.66 6.75
CA ASN A 40 2.78 -15.46 6.82
C ASN A 40 3.21 -16.07 5.47
N GLY A 41 2.94 -15.40 4.36
CA GLY A 41 3.37 -15.86 3.04
C GLY A 41 2.29 -16.57 2.24
N THR A 42 1.12 -16.89 2.81
CA THR A 42 0.12 -17.71 2.11
C THR A 42 -0.79 -16.92 1.18
N ALA A 43 -0.88 -15.60 1.35
CA ALA A 43 -1.81 -14.78 0.57
C ALA A 43 -1.12 -13.54 -0.02
N ALA A 44 -1.61 -13.11 -1.17
CA ALA A 44 -1.23 -11.88 -1.83
C ALA A 44 -2.27 -10.79 -1.56
N LEU A 45 -1.82 -9.55 -1.38
CA LEU A 45 -2.66 -8.38 -1.55
C LEU A 45 -2.44 -7.87 -2.98
N VAL A 46 -3.47 -7.92 -3.81
CA VAL A 46 -3.42 -7.49 -5.21
C VAL A 46 -4.11 -6.14 -5.34
N LYS A 47 -3.42 -5.15 -5.93
CA LYS A 47 -4.01 -3.88 -6.34
C LYS A 47 -4.50 -4.06 -7.78
N LEU A 48 -5.81 -4.05 -7.98
CA LEU A 48 -6.42 -4.16 -9.29
C LEU A 48 -6.17 -2.90 -10.13
N ASP A 49 -6.08 -3.10 -11.44
CA ASP A 49 -6.08 -2.02 -12.40
C ASP A 49 -7.50 -1.47 -12.61
N GLY A 50 -7.58 -0.23 -13.09
CA GLY A 50 -8.84 0.45 -13.37
C GLY A 50 -9.22 1.51 -12.33
N ASP A 51 -10.25 2.28 -12.68
CA ASP A 51 -10.78 3.36 -11.86
C ASP A 51 -11.64 2.85 -10.72
N LEU A 52 -11.64 3.55 -9.57
CA LEU A 52 -12.35 3.10 -8.36
C LEU A 52 -13.83 2.81 -8.59
N TYR A 53 -14.50 3.51 -9.52
CA TYR A 53 -15.91 3.32 -9.83
C TYR A 53 -16.19 2.03 -10.61
N GLU A 54 -15.18 1.46 -11.26
CA GLU A 54 -15.29 0.23 -12.05
C GLU A 54 -14.89 -1.00 -11.22
N LEU A 55 -14.41 -0.81 -9.99
CA LEU A 55 -13.89 -1.88 -9.14
C LEU A 55 -15.00 -2.48 -8.26
N PRO A 56 -14.94 -3.79 -7.97
CA PRO A 56 -15.96 -4.45 -7.16
C PRO A 56 -16.09 -3.77 -5.80
N GLY A 57 -17.30 -3.30 -5.47
CA GLY A 57 -17.56 -2.53 -4.23
C GLY A 57 -16.71 -1.27 -4.04
N GLY A 58 -16.13 -0.69 -5.10
CA GLY A 58 -15.20 0.44 -5.01
C GLY A 58 -13.85 0.10 -4.38
N VAL A 59 -13.53 -1.19 -4.24
CA VAL A 59 -12.34 -1.67 -3.55
C VAL A 59 -11.23 -1.98 -4.55
N GLN A 60 -10.12 -1.27 -4.45
CA GLN A 60 -8.97 -1.47 -5.34
C GLN A 60 -8.05 -2.62 -4.91
N ARG A 61 -8.10 -3.03 -3.64
CA ARG A 61 -7.13 -3.98 -3.07
C ARG A 61 -7.82 -5.20 -2.51
N TRP A 62 -7.43 -6.36 -3.00
CA TRP A 62 -8.06 -7.63 -2.68
C TRP A 62 -7.05 -8.61 -2.11
N LEU A 63 -7.41 -9.22 -0.98
CA LEU A 63 -6.65 -10.32 -0.40
C LEU A 63 -7.05 -11.62 -1.12
N LEU A 64 -6.10 -12.25 -1.79
CA LEU A 64 -6.28 -13.44 -2.61
C LEU A 64 -5.26 -14.51 -2.21
N GLN A 65 -5.66 -15.79 -2.23
CA GLN A 65 -4.69 -16.89 -2.08
C GLN A 65 -3.86 -17.02 -3.35
N TRP A 66 -2.63 -17.54 -3.23
CA TRP A 66 -1.78 -17.75 -4.40
C TRP A 66 -2.40 -18.70 -5.43
N ASP A 67 -3.11 -19.74 -4.98
CA ASP A 67 -3.75 -20.74 -5.86
C ASP A 67 -4.90 -20.15 -6.69
N ASP A 68 -5.34 -18.94 -6.36
CA ASP A 68 -6.38 -18.23 -7.08
C ASP A 68 -5.81 -17.23 -8.12
N LEU A 69 -4.48 -17.12 -8.21
CA LEU A 69 -3.77 -16.17 -9.05
C LEU A 69 -2.91 -16.86 -10.11
N ASP A 70 -3.00 -16.35 -11.34
CA ASP A 70 -2.01 -16.62 -12.37
C ASP A 70 -0.99 -15.48 -12.39
N LEU A 71 0.27 -15.80 -12.11
CA LEU A 71 1.34 -14.81 -11.96
C LEU A 71 2.11 -14.67 -13.28
N LYS A 72 2.19 -13.43 -13.77
CA LYS A 72 2.98 -13.03 -14.94
C LYS A 72 4.25 -12.30 -14.50
N GLU A 73 5.12 -12.00 -15.45
CA GLU A 73 6.41 -11.34 -15.18
C GLU A 73 6.27 -10.08 -14.29
N PRO A 74 7.28 -9.79 -13.45
CA PRO A 74 7.29 -8.59 -12.63
C PRO A 74 7.29 -7.35 -13.50
N ILE A 75 6.42 -6.40 -13.15
CA ILE A 75 6.54 -5.04 -13.68
C ILE A 75 7.53 -4.26 -12.85
N GLU A 76 8.20 -3.29 -13.48
CA GLU A 76 8.94 -2.28 -12.75
C GLU A 76 7.99 -1.53 -11.81
N ILE A 77 8.11 -1.79 -10.52
CA ILE A 77 7.42 -1.01 -9.50
C ILE A 77 8.18 0.31 -9.40
N ALA A 78 7.44 1.42 -9.34
CA ALA A 78 8.02 2.70 -8.97
C ALA A 78 8.89 2.55 -7.71
N PRO A 79 10.08 3.18 -7.65
CA PRO A 79 10.94 3.08 -6.50
C PRO A 79 10.18 3.50 -5.23
N PRO A 80 10.46 2.86 -4.09
CA PRO A 80 9.81 3.22 -2.84
C PRO A 80 10.01 4.72 -2.56
N PRO A 81 9.00 5.40 -1.98
CA PRO A 81 9.10 6.82 -1.73
C PRO A 81 10.29 7.11 -0.79
N ALA A 82 11.06 8.15 -1.11
CA ALA A 82 12.20 8.56 -0.29
C ALA A 82 11.80 8.83 1.18
N TYR A 83 10.57 9.32 1.39
CA TYR A 83 9.99 9.55 2.70
C TYR A 83 8.57 9.02 2.81
N VAL A 84 8.28 8.46 3.99
CA VAL A 84 6.97 7.98 4.38
C VAL A 84 6.36 8.86 5.45
N THR A 85 5.05 8.82 5.59
CA THR A 85 4.29 9.58 6.57
C THR A 85 4.46 8.93 7.93
N GLY A 86 5.18 9.62 8.81
CA GLY A 86 5.11 9.39 10.25
C GLY A 86 4.10 10.31 10.91
N VAL A 87 3.60 9.90 12.06
CA VAL A 87 2.69 10.74 12.85
C VAL A 87 3.24 11.00 14.24
N THR A 88 2.99 12.23 14.67
CA THR A 88 3.13 12.65 16.06
C THR A 88 1.79 13.23 16.50
N LYS A 89 1.32 12.81 17.68
CA LYS A 89 0.04 13.24 18.23
C LYS A 89 0.28 14.02 19.51
N THR A 90 -0.22 15.24 19.56
CA THR A 90 -0.15 16.12 20.73
C THR A 90 -1.56 16.55 21.10
N GLY A 91 -2.11 15.95 22.16
CA GLY A 91 -3.51 16.13 22.53
C GLY A 91 -4.48 15.71 21.41
N ARG A 92 -5.30 16.65 20.92
CA ARG A 92 -6.22 16.45 19.80
C ARG A 92 -5.61 16.73 18.41
N SER A 93 -4.38 17.24 18.38
CA SER A 93 -3.69 17.59 17.13
C SER A 93 -2.84 16.43 16.64
N THR A 94 -2.78 16.28 15.31
CA THR A 94 -1.91 15.32 14.64
C THR A 94 -1.08 16.07 13.61
N GLN A 95 0.23 15.87 13.64
CA GLN A 95 1.15 16.39 12.64
C GLN A 95 1.71 15.22 11.83
N LEU A 96 1.82 15.43 10.52
CA LEU A 96 2.38 14.47 9.57
C LEU A 96 3.84 14.83 9.32
N HIS A 97 4.74 13.89 9.53
CA HIS A 97 6.17 14.09 9.35
C HIS A 97 6.69 13.23 8.19
N ALA A 98 7.71 13.75 7.50
CA ALA A 98 8.50 12.97 6.56
C ALA A 98 9.50 12.12 7.33
N VAL A 99 9.38 10.80 7.21
CA VAL A 99 10.21 9.83 7.91
C VAL A 99 10.89 8.93 6.88
N PRO A 100 12.20 8.70 6.95
CA PRO A 100 12.83 7.69 6.10
C PRO A 100 12.22 6.29 6.35
N PRO A 101 12.03 5.45 5.32
CA PRO A 101 11.48 4.11 5.49
C PRO A 101 12.24 3.29 6.55
N GLY A 102 11.50 2.66 7.48
CA GLY A 102 12.07 1.81 8.53
C GLY A 102 12.65 2.56 9.75
N ILE A 103 12.64 3.89 9.75
CA ILE A 103 13.14 4.73 10.86
C ILE A 103 11.95 5.31 11.65
N THR A 104 12.15 5.66 12.92
CA THR A 104 11.11 6.27 13.81
C THR A 104 11.38 7.73 14.17
N ILE A 105 12.27 8.37 13.41
CA ILE A 105 12.71 9.75 13.56
C ILE A 105 12.47 10.44 12.23
N ALA A 106 11.76 11.56 12.27
CA ALA A 106 11.48 12.39 11.11
C ALA A 106 12.72 13.16 10.64
N LEU A 107 12.66 13.68 9.42
CA LEU A 107 13.66 14.62 8.89
C LEU A 107 13.87 15.84 9.80
N CYS A 108 12.82 16.34 10.45
CA CYS A 108 12.91 17.45 11.41
C CYS A 108 13.40 17.03 12.80
N SER A 109 13.99 15.83 12.92
CA SER A 109 14.48 15.22 14.17
C SER A 109 13.41 14.95 15.23
N SER A 110 12.12 15.14 14.90
CA SER A 110 11.02 14.81 15.81
C SER A 110 10.75 13.30 15.83
N PRO A 111 10.38 12.72 16.98
CA PRO A 111 9.94 11.34 17.04
C PRO A 111 8.62 11.19 16.30
N ALA A 112 8.61 10.39 15.24
CA ALA A 112 7.44 10.15 14.41
C ALA A 112 7.46 8.70 13.95
N ARG A 113 6.47 7.92 14.38
CA ARG A 113 6.35 6.53 13.95
C ARG A 113 5.74 6.50 12.55
N PRO A 114 6.37 5.84 11.56
CA PRO A 114 5.75 5.58 10.28
C PRO A 114 4.36 5.00 10.50
N LEU A 115 3.36 5.46 9.75
CA LEU A 115 2.03 4.87 9.77
C LEU A 115 2.06 3.54 9.01
N PRO A 116 1.96 2.38 9.69
CA PRO A 116 1.76 1.13 8.99
C PRO A 116 0.32 1.09 8.47
N MET A 117 0.15 1.08 7.15
CA MET A 117 -1.11 0.74 6.51
C MET A 117 -0.97 -0.63 5.84
N CYS A 118 -1.50 -1.67 6.49
CA CYS A 118 -1.55 -3.03 5.94
C CYS A 118 -0.19 -3.58 5.45
N GLY A 119 0.90 -3.25 6.16
CA GLY A 119 2.27 -3.66 5.78
C GLY A 119 3.02 -2.66 4.91
N TRP A 120 2.41 -1.50 4.58
CA TRP A 120 3.07 -0.40 3.87
C TRP A 120 3.27 0.81 4.74
N SER A 121 4.21 1.64 4.31
CA SER A 121 4.36 3.00 4.80
C SER A 121 3.79 3.95 3.75
N VAL A 122 2.90 4.84 4.16
CA VAL A 122 2.23 5.82 3.29
C VAL A 122 3.26 6.82 2.80
N ALA A 123 3.33 7.15 1.50
CA ALA A 123 4.25 8.20 1.05
C ALA A 123 3.95 9.53 1.77
N PHE A 124 4.98 10.29 2.14
CA PHE A 124 4.79 11.63 2.68
C PHE A 124 4.33 12.60 1.58
N SER A 125 3.32 13.42 1.88
CA SER A 125 2.84 14.47 0.99
C SER A 125 3.18 15.85 1.55
N THR A 126 3.94 16.63 0.78
CA THR A 126 4.30 18.02 1.12
C THR A 126 3.11 18.96 1.12
N ASN A 127 2.04 18.60 0.39
CA ASN A 127 0.82 19.38 0.26
C ASN A 127 -0.27 19.00 1.27
N ALA A 128 -0.01 18.04 2.16
CA ALA A 128 -0.99 17.65 3.16
C ALA A 128 -1.22 18.80 4.15
N SER A 129 -2.48 19.09 4.49
CA SER A 129 -2.87 20.19 5.38
C SER A 129 -2.24 20.12 6.78
N ARG A 130 -1.79 18.93 7.21
CA ARG A 130 -1.12 18.68 8.50
C ARG A 130 0.36 18.36 8.35
N ALA A 131 0.95 18.59 7.17
CA ALA A 131 2.37 18.39 6.94
C ALA A 131 3.21 19.28 7.87
N CYS A 132 4.24 18.70 8.46
CA CYS A 132 5.23 19.43 9.23
C CYS A 132 5.98 20.40 8.31
N SER A 133 5.86 21.70 8.55
CA SER A 133 6.48 22.74 7.73
C SER A 133 8.00 22.59 7.64
N THR A 134 8.67 22.18 8.73
CA THR A 134 10.11 21.91 8.73
C THR A 134 10.48 20.75 7.81
N CYS A 135 9.74 19.65 7.84
CA CYS A 135 9.95 18.54 6.91
C CYS A 135 9.75 18.96 5.45
N VAL A 136 8.72 19.77 5.17
CA VAL A 136 8.46 20.28 3.81
C VAL A 136 9.61 21.18 3.33
N ALA A 137 10.09 22.09 4.19
CA ALA A 137 11.20 22.97 3.85
C ALA A 137 12.50 22.19 3.57
N LEU A 138 12.81 21.17 4.39
CA LEU A 138 14.00 20.33 4.21
C LEU A 138 13.94 19.51 2.92
N ILE A 139 12.75 19.05 2.50
CA ILE A 139 12.58 18.31 1.24
C ILE A 139 12.68 19.24 0.02
N ASN A 140 12.11 20.44 0.11
CA ASN A 140 12.11 21.38 -1.02
C ASN A 140 13.44 22.14 -1.18
N GLY A 141 14.26 22.18 -0.14
CA GLY A 141 15.58 22.83 -0.14
C GLY A 141 16.76 21.87 -0.43
N SER A 142 16.49 20.58 -0.63
CA SER A 142 17.46 19.52 -0.96
C SER A 142 17.38 19.11 -2.42
#